data_AF-A0A843DIV9-F1
#
_entry.id   AF-A0A843DIV9-F1
#
_cell.length_a   1.000
_cell.length_b   1.000
_cell.length_c   1.000
_cell.angle_alpha   90.00
_cell.angle_beta   90.00
_cell.angle_gamma   90.00
#
_symmetry.space_group_name_H-M   'P 1'
#
loop_
_entity.id
_entity.type
_entity.pdbx_description
1 polymer ?
#
loop_
_entity_poly.entity_id
_entity_poly.type
_entity_poly.pdbx_seq_one_letter_code
_entity_poly.pdbx_strand_id
1 'polypeptide(L)'
;MKGFVNGLLDERLYSLTVNGRSLASPLMLSGMEKEFAYGYLKTEGIIQPEEIESVMLDGAEIGVLTANPFKVLLPKKTVVSGCGGTATYLDAAKLPVLEETIDPPALPESLDSDILRAGGFAAAVVS
;
A
#
# COMPACT_ATOMS: atom_id res chain seq x y z
N MET A 1 11.86 -5.56 10.98
CA MET A 1 10.69 -4.72 11.33
C MET A 1 10.44 -4.86 12.83
N LYS A 2 10.27 -3.76 13.57
CA LYS A 2 9.77 -3.83 14.95
C LYS A 2 8.25 -3.73 14.88
N GLY A 3 7.55 -4.85 14.93
CA GLY A 3 6.09 -4.85 14.89
C GLY A 3 5.41 -4.44 16.19
N PHE A 4 6.17 -4.27 17.29
CA PHE A 4 5.65 -3.88 18.59
C PHE A 4 6.39 -2.71 19.22
N VAL A 5 5.61 -1.86 19.89
CA VAL A 5 6.08 -0.85 20.82
C VAL A 5 5.29 -1.03 22.11
N ASN A 6 5.98 -1.28 23.24
CA ASN A 6 5.36 -1.51 24.55
C ASN A 6 4.34 -2.66 24.60
N GLY A 7 4.54 -3.71 23.80
CA GLY A 7 3.61 -4.86 23.72
C GLY A 7 2.35 -4.62 22.90
N LEU A 8 2.24 -3.47 22.24
CA LEU A 8 1.17 -3.15 21.30
C LEU A 8 1.71 -3.13 19.87
N LEU A 9 0.86 -3.49 18.91
CA LEU A 9 1.17 -3.41 17.49
C LEU A 9 1.59 -1.96 17.15
N ASP A 10 2.75 -1.78 16.50
CA ASP A 10 3.23 -0.44 16.09
C ASP A 10 2.55 -0.01 14.80
N GLU A 11 1.26 0.28 14.91
CA GLU A 11 0.41 0.74 13.83
C GLU A 11 0.12 2.24 13.98
N ARG A 12 0.18 2.97 12.87
CA ARG A 12 0.01 4.43 12.87
C ARG A 12 -0.77 4.87 11.65
N LEU A 13 -1.43 6.02 11.78
CA LEU A 13 -2.07 6.68 10.65
C LEU A 13 -0.99 7.42 9.86
N TYR A 14 -0.78 7.04 8.61
CA TYR A 14 0.14 7.70 7.71
C TYR A 14 -0.60 8.67 6.79
N SER A 15 0.12 9.67 6.27
CA SER A 15 -0.35 10.57 5.21
C SER A 15 0.45 10.30 3.95
N LEU A 16 -0.21 9.85 2.88
CA LEU A 16 0.41 9.65 1.57
C LEU A 16 0.14 10.86 0.68
N THR A 17 1.21 11.49 0.20
CA THR A 17 1.14 12.56 -0.79
C THR A 17 1.91 12.20 -2.06
N VAL A 18 1.45 12.69 -3.21
CA VAL A 18 2.16 12.57 -4.49
C VAL A 18 2.28 13.96 -5.12
N ASN A 19 3.50 14.37 -5.45
CA ASN A 19 3.81 15.71 -5.98
C ASN A 19 3.19 16.83 -5.12
N GLY A 20 3.26 16.68 -3.79
CA GLY A 20 2.71 17.64 -2.83
C GLY A 20 1.19 17.61 -2.67
N ARG A 21 0.47 16.67 -3.30
CA ARG A 21 -0.99 16.54 -3.18
C ARG A 21 -1.34 15.34 -2.31
N SER A 22 -2.25 15.53 -1.35
CA SER A 22 -2.76 14.44 -0.51
C SER A 22 -3.55 13.44 -1.34
N LEU A 23 -3.30 12.16 -1.07
CA LEU A 23 -3.89 11.04 -1.82
C LEU A 23 -4.64 10.07 -0.90
N ALA A 24 -4.05 9.69 0.23
CA ALA A 24 -4.65 8.72 1.15
C ALA A 24 -4.12 8.89 2.57
N SER A 25 -4.86 8.35 3.53
CA SER A 25 -4.43 8.28 4.94
C SER A 25 -4.62 6.87 5.50
N PRO A 26 -3.72 5.91 5.19
CA PRO A 26 -3.84 4.53 5.63
C PRO A 26 -3.41 4.36 7.08
N LEU A 27 -4.07 3.45 7.80
CA LEU A 27 -3.54 2.87 9.03
C LEU A 27 -2.66 1.68 8.63
N MET A 28 -1.40 1.67 9.04
CA MET A 28 -0.47 0.59 8.68
C MET A 28 0.66 0.44 9.72
N LEU A 29 1.30 -0.74 9.68
CA LEU A 29 2.50 -1.04 10.47
C LEU A 29 3.68 -0.15 10.04
N SER A 30 4.46 0.30 11.03
CA SER A 30 5.72 1.00 10.79
C SER A 30 6.73 0.11 10.06
N GLY A 31 7.50 0.71 9.13
CA GLY A 31 8.58 0.04 8.41
C GLY A 31 8.18 -0.63 7.10
N MET A 32 6.98 -0.35 6.57
CA MET A 32 6.55 -0.76 5.22
C MET A 32 6.18 0.44 4.34
N GLU A 33 6.61 1.65 4.70
CA GLU A 33 6.14 2.90 4.10
C GLU A 33 6.42 2.96 2.60
N LYS A 34 7.62 2.50 2.18
CA LYS A 34 8.02 2.52 0.77
C LYS A 34 7.24 1.48 -0.02
N GLU A 35 7.19 0.24 0.47
CA GLU A 35 6.49 -0.88 -0.13
C GLU A 35 5.00 -0.55 -0.30
N PHE A 36 4.40 0.05 0.73
CA PHE A 36 3.04 0.55 0.68
C PHE A 36 2.88 1.63 -0.40
N ALA A 37 3.75 2.64 -0.47
CA ALA A 37 3.67 3.68 -1.48
C ALA A 37 3.72 3.10 -2.91
N TYR A 38 4.67 2.23 -3.20
CA TYR A 38 4.78 1.56 -4.50
C TYR A 38 3.54 0.71 -4.81
N GLY A 39 3.14 -0.14 -3.86
CA GLY A 39 2.02 -1.07 -4.03
C GLY A 39 0.69 -0.36 -4.21
N TYR A 40 0.41 0.65 -3.39
CA TYR A 40 -0.82 1.45 -3.45
C TYR A 40 -0.94 2.18 -4.79
N LEU A 41 0.11 2.91 -5.19
CA LEU A 41 0.09 3.71 -6.41
C LEU A 41 -0.07 2.85 -7.68
N LYS A 42 0.58 1.68 -7.71
CA LYS A 42 0.42 0.70 -8.79
C LYS A 42 -0.99 0.11 -8.81
N THR A 43 -1.52 -0.28 -7.65
CA THR A 43 -2.83 -0.97 -7.52
C THR A 43 -4.00 -0.06 -7.88
N GLU A 44 -3.92 1.22 -7.49
CA GLU A 44 -4.89 2.26 -7.84
C GLU A 44 -4.71 2.79 -9.27
N GLY A 45 -3.68 2.35 -9.97
CA GLY A 45 -3.39 2.73 -11.36
C GLY A 45 -3.06 4.21 -11.53
N ILE A 46 -2.49 4.81 -10.48
CA ILE A 46 -2.16 6.24 -10.41
C ILE A 46 -0.87 6.51 -11.19
N ILE A 47 0.19 5.76 -10.89
CA ILE A 47 1.46 5.77 -11.60
C ILE A 47 2.07 4.38 -11.61
N GLN A 48 2.94 4.12 -12.59
CA GLN A 48 3.81 2.95 -12.58
C GLN A 48 5.00 3.19 -11.64
N PRO A 49 5.55 2.14 -11.00
CA PRO A 49 6.70 2.28 -10.09
C PRO A 49 7.90 2.99 -10.69
N GLU A 50 8.12 2.85 -12.00
CA GLU A 50 9.26 3.44 -12.72
C GLU A 50 9.10 4.96 -12.93
N GLU A 51 7.90 5.50 -12.72
CA GLU A 51 7.65 6.94 -12.77
C GLU A 51 8.02 7.64 -11.45
N ILE A 52 8.31 6.88 -10.38
CA ILE A 52 8.69 7.41 -9.07
C ILE A 52 10.16 7.82 -9.10
N GLU A 53 10.40 9.09 -8.81
CA GLU A 53 11.75 9.64 -8.69
C GLU A 53 12.28 9.48 -7.27
N SER A 54 11.44 9.73 -6.25
CA SER A 54 11.82 9.52 -4.86
C SER A 54 10.62 9.30 -3.94
N VAL A 55 10.88 8.62 -2.82
CA VAL A 55 9.97 8.47 -1.68
C VAL A 55 10.65 9.05 -0.45
N MET A 56 10.10 10.14 0.07
CA MET A 56 10.53 10.84 1.27
C MET A 56 9.69 10.36 2.46
N LEU A 57 10.34 10.11 3.58
CA LEU A 57 9.70 9.71 4.83
C LEU A 57 10.02 10.74 5.90
N ASP A 58 8.98 11.34 6.49
CA ASP A 58 9.11 12.23 7.65
C ASP A 58 8.05 11.88 8.70
N GLY A 59 8.46 11.16 9.75
CA GLY A 59 7.53 10.63 10.74
C GLY A 59 6.45 9.74 10.10
N ALA A 60 5.20 10.19 10.16
CA ALA A 60 4.05 9.50 9.57
C ALA A 60 3.66 10.05 8.17
N GLU A 61 4.51 10.88 7.56
CA GLU A 61 4.30 11.38 6.22
C GLU A 61 5.11 10.59 5.20
N ILE A 62 4.44 10.18 4.13
CA ILE A 62 4.99 9.49 2.97
C ILE A 62 4.82 10.43 1.77
N GLY A 63 5.91 11.06 1.34
CA GLY A 63 5.92 11.96 0.19
C GLY A 63 6.51 11.29 -1.04
N VAL A 64 5.73 11.17 -2.11
CA VAL A 64 6.18 10.60 -3.38
C VAL A 64 6.39 11.72 -4.39
N LEU A 65 7.58 11.80 -4.97
CA LEU A 65 7.87 12.67 -6.11
C LEU A 65 7.98 11.81 -7.36
N THR A 66 7.30 12.23 -8.42
CA THR A 66 7.34 11.55 -9.73
C THR A 66 8.16 12.37 -10.72
N ALA A 67 8.72 11.70 -11.74
CA ALA A 67 9.49 12.35 -12.81
C ALA A 67 8.73 13.48 -13.55
N ASN A 68 7.39 13.46 -13.54
CA ASN A 68 6.57 14.58 -14.02
C ASN A 68 5.68 15.14 -12.91
N PRO A 69 6.14 16.15 -12.14
CA PRO A 69 5.41 16.68 -10.99
C PRO A 69 4.09 17.39 -11.34
N PHE A 70 3.90 17.76 -12.62
CA PHE A 70 2.70 18.46 -13.10
C PHE A 70 1.62 17.51 -13.63
N LYS A 71 1.90 16.22 -13.74
CA LYS A 71 0.92 15.22 -14.17
C LYS A 71 -0.27 15.23 -13.21
N VAL A 72 -1.48 15.30 -13.75
CA VAL A 72 -2.71 15.15 -12.97
C VAL A 72 -2.87 13.68 -12.62
N LEU A 73 -2.82 13.38 -11.32
CA LEU A 73 -2.88 12.02 -10.78
C LEU A 73 -4.23 11.82 -10.12
N LEU A 74 -5.15 11.20 -10.85
CA LEU A 74 -6.48 10.85 -10.32
C LEU A 74 -6.55 9.33 -10.12
N PRO A 75 -7.06 8.85 -8.97
CA PRO A 75 -7.34 7.43 -8.79
C PRO A 75 -8.33 6.95 -9.84
N LYS A 76 -8.04 5.83 -10.49
CA LYS A 76 -8.91 5.28 -11.56
C LYS A 76 -10.19 4.61 -11.03
N LYS A 77 -10.23 4.25 -9.73
CA LYS A 77 -11.23 3.36 -9.14
C LYS A 77 -12.10 3.99 -8.06
N THR A 78 -12.18 5.32 -8.03
CA THR A 78 -13.05 6.00 -7.07
C THR A 78 -14.52 5.84 -7.46
N VAL A 79 -15.25 4.99 -6.73
CA VAL A 79 -16.71 4.98 -6.74
C VAL A 79 -17.19 5.94 -5.67
N VAL A 80 -18.01 6.92 -6.05
CA VAL A 80 -18.61 7.87 -5.11
C VAL A 80 -19.86 7.23 -4.51
N SER A 81 -19.80 6.88 -3.23
CA SER A 81 -20.99 6.53 -2.46
C SER A 81 -21.64 7.81 -1.91
N GLY A 82 -22.97 7.86 -1.89
CA GLY A 82 -23.73 9.06 -1.52
C GLY A 82 -23.22 9.74 -0.24
N CYS A 83 -23.17 11.08 -0.25
CA CYS A 83 -22.50 11.99 0.69
C CYS A 83 -20.99 12.23 0.46
N GLY A 84 -20.40 11.72 -0.62
CA GLY A 84 -19.06 12.11 -1.08
C GLY A 84 -17.92 11.23 -0.57
N GLY A 85 -18.22 10.08 0.04
CA GLY A 85 -17.23 9.09 0.43
C GLY A 85 -16.73 8.29 -0.77
N THR A 86 -15.42 8.19 -0.93
CA THR A 86 -14.77 7.40 -1.97
C THR A 86 -14.61 5.95 -1.51
N ALA A 87 -15.08 4.99 -2.30
CA ALA A 87 -14.83 3.57 -2.08
C ALA A 87 -14.09 2.98 -3.28
N THR A 88 -13.11 2.11 -3.02
CA THR A 88 -12.42 1.35 -4.07
C THR A 88 -13.21 0.08 -4.35
N TYR A 89 -13.71 -0.08 -5.59
CA TYR A 89 -14.41 -1.28 -6.03
C TYR A 89 -13.56 -2.04 -7.05
N LEU A 90 -13.40 -3.35 -6.84
CA LEU A 90 -12.73 -4.25 -7.77
C LEU A 90 -13.79 -5.08 -8.50
N ASP A 91 -13.93 -4.85 -9.80
CA ASP A 91 -14.82 -5.62 -10.67
C ASP A 91 -14.16 -6.95 -11.04
N ALA A 92 -14.58 -8.03 -10.39
CA ALA A 92 -14.02 -9.37 -10.60
C ALA A 92 -14.12 -9.83 -12.07
N ALA A 93 -15.12 -9.36 -12.83
CA ALA A 93 -15.29 -9.71 -14.24
C ALA A 93 -14.27 -9.02 -15.16
N LYS A 94 -13.55 -8.01 -14.67
CA LYS A 94 -12.50 -7.28 -15.41
C LYS A 94 -11.10 -7.65 -14.96
N LEU A 95 -10.96 -8.67 -14.10
CA LEU A 95 -9.65 -9.15 -13.72
C LEU A 95 -8.96 -9.80 -14.94
N PRO A 96 -7.68 -9.50 -15.18
CA PRO A 96 -6.94 -10.17 -16.24
C PRO A 96 -6.87 -11.67 -15.96
N VAL A 97 -6.95 -12.47 -17.02
CA VAL A 97 -6.68 -13.90 -16.92
C VAL A 97 -5.18 -14.06 -16.72
N LEU A 98 -4.79 -14.79 -15.67
CA LEU A 98 -3.38 -15.11 -15.43
C LEU A 98 -2.91 -16.11 -16.49
N GLU A 99 -1.89 -15.74 -17.26
CA GLU A 99 -1.34 -16.60 -18.33
C GLU A 99 -0.44 -17.71 -17.79
N GLU A 100 0.09 -17.52 -16.58
CA GLU A 100 1.01 -18.44 -15.93
C GLU A 100 0.42 -18.93 -14.61
N THR A 101 0.56 -20.23 -14.38
CA THR A 101 0.31 -20.83 -13.07
C THR A 101 1.64 -20.88 -12.33
N ILE A 102 1.69 -20.21 -11.20
CA ILE A 102 2.85 -20.29 -10.29
C ILE A 102 2.49 -21.35 -9.25
N ASP A 103 3.40 -22.27 -8.99
CA ASP A 103 3.24 -23.17 -7.86
C ASP A 103 3.12 -22.34 -6.58
N PRO A 104 2.22 -22.71 -5.65
CA PRO A 104 2.09 -21.98 -4.40
C PRO A 104 3.46 -21.92 -3.72
N PRO A 105 3.86 -20.74 -3.21
CA PRO A 105 5.13 -20.61 -2.53
C PRO A 105 5.21 -21.64 -1.40
N ALA A 106 6.39 -22.21 -1.18
CA ALA A 106 6.61 -23.03 0.00
C ALA A 106 6.18 -22.23 1.23
N LEU A 107 5.26 -22.79 2.02
CA LEU A 107 4.84 -22.15 3.26
C LEU A 107 6.12 -21.90 4.08
N PRO A 108 6.28 -20.69 4.65
CA PRO A 108 7.45 -20.42 5.48
C PRO A 108 7.55 -21.50 6.57
N GLU A 109 8.75 -22.07 6.76
CA GLU A 109 8.99 -23.16 7.71
C GLU A 109 8.54 -22.80 9.14
N SER A 110 8.45 -21.50 9.44
CA SER A 110 7.82 -20.99 10.64
C SER A 110 7.14 -19.63 10.40
N LEU A 111 5.85 -19.54 10.71
CA LEU A 111 5.13 -18.30 10.97
C LEU A 111 5.47 -17.79 12.39
N ASP A 112 6.75 -17.56 12.67
CA ASP A 112 7.25 -17.21 14.01
C ASP A 112 7.77 -15.78 14.07
N SER A 113 6.90 -14.84 13.72
CA SER A 113 7.11 -13.43 14.06
C SER A 113 6.21 -13.07 15.23
N ASP A 114 6.70 -12.22 16.14
CA ASP A 114 5.90 -11.69 17.24
C ASP A 114 4.60 -11.05 16.73
N ILE A 115 4.61 -10.55 15.48
CA ILE A 115 3.48 -9.90 14.82
C ILE A 115 2.36 -10.94 14.68
N LEU A 116 2.67 -12.13 14.15
CA LEU A 116 1.75 -13.27 13.99
C LEU A 116 1.11 -13.71 15.29
N ARG A 117 1.80 -13.57 16.41
CA ARG A 117 1.26 -13.92 17.72
C ARG A 117 0.26 -12.91 18.27
N ALA A 118 0.35 -11.63 17.90
CA ALA A 118 -0.59 -10.62 18.40
C ALA A 118 -1.96 -10.63 17.71
N GLY A 119 -2.05 -11.21 16.51
CA GLY A 119 -3.25 -11.14 15.68
C GLY A 119 -3.56 -9.72 15.19
N GLY A 120 -4.59 -9.56 14.35
CA GLY A 120 -5.07 -8.24 13.90
C GLY A 120 -4.32 -7.62 12.71
N PHE A 121 -3.55 -8.38 11.95
CA PHE A 121 -2.83 -7.89 10.77
C PHE A 121 -2.80 -8.96 9.68
N ALA A 122 -2.52 -8.55 8.44
CA ALA A 122 -2.35 -9.45 7.30
C ALA A 122 -0.88 -9.45 6.85
N ALA A 123 -0.38 -10.61 6.45
CA ALA A 123 0.96 -10.77 5.91
C ALA A 123 0.90 -11.15 4.43
N ALA A 124 1.80 -10.59 3.62
CA ALA A 124 2.00 -10.97 2.23
C ALA A 124 3.47 -11.39 2.05
N VAL A 125 3.69 -12.52 1.39
CA VAL A 125 5.00 -13.05 1.02
C VAL A 125 5.02 -13.22 -0.49
N VAL A 126 6.14 -12.85 -1.11
CA VAL A 126 6.43 -13.12 -2.52
C VAL A 126 7.57 -14.14 -2.56
N SER A 127 7.38 -15.21 -3.32
CA SER A 127 8.41 -16.22 -3.63
C SER A 127 9.37 -15.75 -4.71
#